data_AF-A0A847BPV8-F1
#
_entry.id   AF-A0A847BPV8-F1
#
_cell.length_a   1.000
_cell.length_b   1.000
_cell.length_c   1.000
_cell.angle_alpha   90.00
_cell.angle_beta   90.00
_cell.angle_gamma   90.00
#
_symmetry.space_group_name_H-M   'P 1'
#
loop_
_entity.id
_entity.type
_entity.pdbx_description
1 polymer ?
#
loop_
_entity_poly.entity_id
_entity_poly.type
_entity_poly.pdbx_seq_one_letter_code
_entity_poly.pdbx_strand_id
1 'polypeptide(L)'
;MDLRRLTILHSNDIHGDFFAKENHDNLVGGISMLSGYIHKVREKEENPVLYVISGDMLQGSIIDQEYKGISTILVMNMLEPDVVTLGNHELDYGLAHLMFLERCANFPIVNANLYIKPTETNLFKPYHILEIDGIRILFIGIITEEVIAKSKSEPLIGSFICIEEAAREVEYICNSYKDIDIDLTVLLTHIGFDQDLLLAQLLPKEIGVDLIIGGHSHTILEQPAQQNDILIAQVGSGTDQIGRFDLQINMDTNSIHDFSWQTIPINDQHCPHDPVMDELLNNYQAEIDGKYNTVICRLPRELEHGSRFRETELGNLFADILNYQLGVDIVMLASGSIRKTTLP
;
A
#
# COMPACT_ATOMS: atom_id res chain seq x y z
N MET A 1 -10.17 32.57 12.41
CA MET A 1 -9.80 31.17 12.24
C MET A 1 -10.75 30.61 11.21
N ASP A 2 -10.30 30.64 9.96
CA ASP A 2 -11.01 29.96 8.89
C ASP A 2 -10.69 28.46 8.98
N LEU A 3 -11.69 27.66 9.37
CA LEU A 3 -11.55 26.23 9.59
C LEU A 3 -12.32 25.47 8.49
N ARG A 4 -11.65 24.55 7.82
CA ARG A 4 -12.23 23.63 6.83
C ARG A 4 -12.14 22.20 7.33
N ARG A 5 -13.06 21.33 6.88
CA ARG A 5 -13.06 19.91 7.23
C ARG A 5 -12.65 19.09 6.02
N LEU A 6 -11.89 18.03 6.25
CA LEU A 6 -11.45 17.08 5.23
C LEU A 6 -11.42 15.68 5.83
N THR A 7 -12.02 14.72 5.15
CA THR A 7 -11.84 13.30 5.49
C THR A 7 -10.79 12.70 4.57
N ILE A 8 -9.78 12.05 5.14
CA ILE A 8 -8.81 11.24 4.39
C ILE A 8 -9.00 9.78 4.79
N LEU A 9 -9.45 8.99 3.82
CA LEU A 9 -9.42 7.55 3.87
C LEU A 9 -8.08 7.07 3.32
N HIS A 10 -7.48 6.03 3.91
CA HIS A 10 -6.27 5.46 3.34
C HIS A 10 -6.11 3.97 3.55
N SER A 11 -5.37 3.37 2.61
CA SER A 11 -4.91 1.98 2.66
C SER A 11 -3.43 1.92 2.36
N ASN A 12 -2.80 0.82 2.74
CA ASN A 12 -1.41 0.49 2.43
C ASN A 12 -1.30 -1.04 2.32
N ASP A 13 -0.33 -1.54 1.54
CA ASP A 13 0.01 -2.96 1.51
C ASP A 13 -1.18 -3.88 1.16
N ILE A 14 -1.99 -3.49 0.15
CA ILE A 14 -3.17 -4.23 -0.30
C ILE A 14 -2.79 -5.62 -0.84
N HIS A 15 -1.62 -5.75 -1.48
CA HIS A 15 -1.05 -7.02 -1.94
C HIS A 15 -2.01 -7.88 -2.79
N GLY A 16 -2.83 -7.24 -3.63
CA GLY A 16 -3.84 -7.94 -4.45
C GLY A 16 -4.83 -8.79 -3.65
N ASP A 17 -5.08 -8.50 -2.37
CA ASP A 17 -6.00 -9.20 -1.47
C ASP A 17 -7.46 -8.88 -1.80
N PHE A 18 -7.93 -9.43 -2.92
CA PHE A 18 -9.19 -9.04 -3.54
C PHE A 18 -10.44 -9.56 -2.86
N PHE A 19 -10.39 -10.77 -2.29
CA PHE A 19 -11.58 -11.45 -1.77
C PHE A 19 -11.64 -11.38 -0.25
N ALA A 20 -12.87 -11.26 0.25
CA ALA A 20 -13.13 -11.39 1.66
C ALA A 20 -12.82 -12.82 2.14
N LYS A 21 -12.38 -12.93 3.39
CA LYS A 21 -12.08 -14.20 4.05
C LYS A 21 -13.16 -14.49 5.08
N GLU A 22 -13.52 -15.76 5.22
CA GLU A 22 -14.36 -16.20 6.33
C GLU A 22 -13.57 -16.12 7.63
N ASN A 23 -14.08 -15.35 8.60
CA ASN A 23 -13.55 -15.29 9.96
C ASN A 23 -14.70 -15.50 10.94
N HIS A 24 -14.80 -16.73 11.46
CA HIS A 24 -15.96 -17.19 12.22
C HIS A 24 -17.27 -17.01 11.43
N ASP A 25 -18.22 -16.24 11.94
CA ASP A 25 -19.53 -16.01 11.34
C ASP A 25 -19.58 -14.73 10.46
N ASN A 26 -18.45 -14.05 10.25
CA ASN A 26 -18.39 -12.81 9.47
C ASN A 26 -17.39 -12.90 8.30
N LEU A 27 -17.66 -12.15 7.24
CA LEU A 27 -16.68 -11.86 6.20
C LEU A 27 -15.80 -10.69 6.59
N VAL A 28 -14.49 -10.83 6.43
CA VAL A 28 -13.50 -9.78 6.69
C VAL A 28 -12.70 -9.50 5.43
N GLY A 29 -12.45 -8.21 5.18
CA GLY A 29 -11.68 -7.72 4.05
C GLY A 29 -12.42 -7.83 2.71
N GLY A 30 -11.67 -7.87 1.63
CA GLY A 30 -12.17 -7.89 0.27
C GLY A 30 -12.40 -6.50 -0.31
N ILE A 31 -11.91 -6.31 -1.53
CA ILE A 31 -11.96 -5.02 -2.23
C ILE A 31 -13.40 -4.57 -2.52
N SER A 32 -14.34 -5.50 -2.69
CA SER A 32 -15.76 -5.15 -2.88
C SER A 32 -16.35 -4.41 -1.66
N MET A 33 -16.09 -4.90 -0.45
CA MET A 33 -16.55 -4.24 0.77
C MET A 33 -15.76 -2.96 1.05
N LEU A 34 -14.47 -2.92 0.72
CA LEU A 34 -13.67 -1.69 0.76
C LEU A 34 -14.26 -0.62 -0.16
N SER A 35 -14.56 -0.97 -1.42
CA SER A 35 -15.21 -0.11 -2.41
C SER A 35 -16.54 0.43 -1.89
N GLY A 36 -17.42 -0.45 -1.41
CA GLY A 36 -18.71 -0.04 -0.89
C GLY A 36 -18.61 0.84 0.36
N TYR A 37 -17.61 0.64 1.21
CA TYR A 37 -17.33 1.55 2.32
C TYR A 37 -16.87 2.93 1.83
N ILE A 38 -15.92 3.00 0.90
CA ILE A 38 -15.41 4.27 0.34
C ILE A 38 -16.55 5.05 -0.30
N HIS A 39 -17.37 4.41 -1.15
CA HIS A 39 -18.54 5.02 -1.77
C HIS A 39 -19.55 5.50 -0.71
N LYS A 40 -19.85 4.68 0.30
CA LYS A 40 -20.75 5.05 1.40
C LYS A 40 -20.27 6.29 2.15
N VAL A 41 -18.96 6.46 2.36
CA VAL A 41 -18.39 7.65 3.01
C VAL A 41 -18.49 8.85 2.08
N ARG A 42 -18.06 8.72 0.81
CA ARG A 42 -18.17 9.79 -0.20
C ARG A 42 -19.60 10.30 -0.40
N GLU A 43 -20.60 9.43 -0.28
CA GLU A 43 -22.02 9.81 -0.39
C GLU A 43 -22.60 10.47 0.87
N LYS A 44 -22.09 10.12 2.06
CA LYS A 44 -22.70 10.52 3.34
C LYS A 44 -22.03 11.70 4.01
N GLU A 45 -20.73 11.89 3.80
CA GLU A 45 -20.01 13.00 4.40
C GLU A 45 -20.34 14.30 3.66
N GLU A 46 -20.60 15.37 4.42
CA GLU A 46 -20.85 16.70 3.84
C GLU A 46 -19.54 17.42 3.48
N ASN A 47 -18.43 17.02 4.09
CA ASN A 47 -17.10 17.56 3.81
C ASN A 47 -16.40 16.78 2.69
N PRO A 48 -15.39 17.36 2.03
CA PRO A 48 -14.58 16.64 1.05
C PRO A 48 -13.99 15.36 1.63
N VAL A 49 -13.95 14.30 0.81
CA VAL A 49 -13.41 12.97 1.14
C VAL A 49 -12.36 12.62 0.09
N LEU A 50 -11.16 12.31 0.56
CA LEU A 50 -10.07 11.76 -0.27
C LEU A 50 -9.79 10.32 0.10
N TYR A 51 -9.40 9.51 -0.87
CA TYR A 51 -8.87 8.17 -0.67
C TYR A 51 -7.46 8.07 -1.22
N VAL A 52 -6.49 7.69 -0.39
CA VAL A 52 -5.07 7.60 -0.79
C VAL A 52 -4.49 6.22 -0.49
N ILE A 53 -3.48 5.82 -1.27
CA ILE A 53 -2.84 4.50 -1.10
C ILE A 53 -1.33 4.64 -0.96
N SER A 54 -0.79 4.07 0.12
CA SER A 54 0.64 4.12 0.45
C SER A 54 1.43 2.91 -0.05
N GLY A 55 1.31 2.59 -1.34
CA GLY A 55 2.12 1.56 -2.02
C GLY A 55 1.71 0.11 -1.76
N ASP A 56 2.40 -0.81 -2.42
CA ASP A 56 2.20 -2.27 -2.35
C ASP A 56 0.76 -2.69 -2.66
N MET A 57 0.24 -2.17 -3.77
CA MET A 57 -1.01 -2.64 -4.35
C MET A 57 -0.82 -4.00 -5.01
N LEU A 58 0.32 -4.18 -5.68
CA LEU A 58 0.65 -5.39 -6.42
C LEU A 58 1.10 -6.53 -5.49
N GLN A 59 1.09 -7.73 -6.07
CA GLN A 59 1.64 -8.96 -5.50
C GLN A 59 0.89 -9.50 -4.27
N GLY A 60 0.22 -10.64 -4.43
CA GLY A 60 -0.24 -11.48 -3.31
C GLY A 60 -1.35 -12.46 -3.66
N SER A 61 -2.08 -12.24 -4.76
CA SER A 61 -3.06 -13.19 -5.31
C SER A 61 -2.60 -13.84 -6.62
N ILE A 62 -3.17 -15.02 -6.94
CA ILE A 62 -2.94 -15.70 -8.22
C ILE A 62 -3.48 -14.86 -9.38
N ILE A 63 -4.57 -14.12 -9.16
CA ILE A 63 -5.11 -13.17 -10.16
C ILE A 63 -4.08 -12.08 -10.46
N ASP A 64 -3.48 -11.45 -9.46
CA ASP A 64 -2.43 -10.45 -9.71
C ASP A 64 -1.27 -11.04 -10.53
N GLN A 65 -0.80 -12.25 -10.18
CA GLN A 65 0.32 -12.91 -10.86
C GLN A 65 0.00 -13.29 -12.31
N GLU A 66 -1.16 -13.86 -12.58
CA GLU A 66 -1.55 -14.33 -13.92
C GLU A 66 -1.66 -13.15 -14.90
N TYR A 67 -2.22 -12.02 -14.46
CA TYR A 67 -2.35 -10.82 -15.28
C TYR A 67 -1.21 -9.81 -15.05
N LYS A 68 -0.17 -10.20 -14.31
CA LYS A 68 1.00 -9.37 -13.99
C LYS A 68 0.62 -7.97 -13.51
N GLY A 69 -0.30 -7.87 -12.54
CA GLY A 69 -0.75 -6.61 -11.95
C GLY A 69 -1.72 -5.77 -12.78
N ILE A 70 -2.03 -6.15 -14.04
CA ILE A 70 -3.03 -5.43 -14.84
C ILE A 70 -4.42 -5.53 -14.19
N SER A 71 -4.77 -6.71 -13.68
CA SER A 71 -6.00 -6.93 -12.91
C SER A 71 -6.06 -6.01 -11.70
N THR A 72 -4.96 -5.91 -10.94
CA THR A 72 -4.84 -5.04 -9.78
C THR A 72 -5.04 -3.57 -10.13
N ILE A 73 -4.39 -3.05 -11.16
CA ILE A 73 -4.58 -1.66 -11.60
C ILE A 73 -6.03 -1.39 -12.04
N LEU A 74 -6.67 -2.34 -12.75
CA LEU A 74 -8.08 -2.21 -13.14
C LEU A 74 -9.01 -2.17 -11.93
N VAL A 75 -8.77 -3.01 -10.93
CA VAL A 75 -9.50 -3.00 -9.67
C VAL A 75 -9.26 -1.69 -8.91
N MET A 76 -8.02 -1.20 -8.83
CA MET A 76 -7.70 0.09 -8.19
C MET A 76 -8.33 1.27 -8.93
N ASN A 77 -8.41 1.23 -10.26
CA ASN A 77 -9.10 2.26 -11.05
C ASN A 77 -10.59 2.37 -10.67
N MET A 78 -11.23 1.26 -10.31
CA MET A 78 -12.62 1.25 -9.84
C MET A 78 -12.78 1.72 -8.40
N LEU A 79 -11.73 1.64 -7.57
CA LEU A 79 -11.72 2.26 -6.24
C LEU A 79 -11.52 3.79 -6.29
N GLU A 80 -11.06 4.30 -7.42
CA GLU A 80 -10.85 5.73 -7.66
C GLU A 80 -10.03 6.42 -6.56
N PRO A 81 -8.81 5.95 -6.23
CA PRO A 81 -7.95 6.66 -5.30
C PRO A 81 -7.54 8.03 -5.88
N ASP A 82 -7.51 9.04 -5.03
CA ASP A 82 -7.17 10.41 -5.37
C ASP A 82 -5.66 10.57 -5.59
N VAL A 83 -4.82 9.91 -4.77
CA VAL A 83 -3.37 9.89 -4.92
C VAL A 83 -2.78 8.58 -4.40
N VAL A 84 -1.80 8.05 -5.13
CA VAL A 84 -1.09 6.81 -4.78
C VAL A 84 0.42 7.04 -4.81
N THR A 85 1.17 6.42 -3.89
CA THR A 85 2.64 6.28 -4.01
C THR A 85 3.02 4.84 -4.36
N LEU A 86 4.28 4.64 -4.70
CA LEU A 86 4.85 3.33 -4.96
C LEU A 86 5.28 2.65 -3.66
N GLY A 87 5.07 1.35 -3.59
CA GLY A 87 5.75 0.43 -2.70
C GLY A 87 6.76 -0.45 -3.43
N ASN A 88 7.49 -1.27 -2.68
CA ASN A 88 8.58 -2.05 -3.24
C ASN A 88 8.07 -3.19 -4.14
N HIS A 89 6.81 -3.60 -4.03
CA HIS A 89 6.22 -4.66 -4.86
C HIS A 89 5.73 -4.18 -6.23
N GLU A 90 5.58 -2.87 -6.44
CA GLU A 90 5.29 -2.31 -7.77
C GLU A 90 6.38 -2.63 -8.82
N LEU A 91 7.60 -2.93 -8.39
CA LEU A 91 8.75 -3.27 -9.25
C LEU A 91 8.92 -4.77 -9.52
N ASP A 92 8.09 -5.64 -8.94
CA ASP A 92 8.27 -7.09 -9.02
C ASP A 92 8.19 -7.63 -10.47
N TYR A 93 7.42 -6.97 -11.33
CA TYR A 93 7.29 -7.31 -12.74
C TYR A 93 8.32 -6.59 -13.65
N GLY A 94 9.24 -5.82 -13.06
CA GLY A 94 10.27 -5.03 -13.74
C GLY A 94 9.84 -3.61 -14.10
N LEU A 95 10.79 -2.68 -14.26
CA LEU A 95 10.49 -1.26 -14.48
C LEU A 95 9.68 -1.03 -15.74
N ALA A 96 10.03 -1.71 -16.84
CA ALA A 96 9.32 -1.53 -18.10
C ALA A 96 7.82 -1.86 -17.97
N HIS A 97 7.50 -2.86 -17.15
CA HIS A 97 6.12 -3.24 -16.86
C HIS A 97 5.47 -2.27 -15.88
N LEU A 98 6.18 -1.79 -14.86
CA LEU A 98 5.70 -0.72 -13.97
C LEU A 98 5.33 0.55 -14.76
N MET A 99 6.16 0.97 -15.71
CA MET A 99 5.87 2.10 -16.60
C MET A 99 4.65 1.85 -17.50
N PHE A 100 4.38 0.58 -17.84
CA PHE A 100 3.15 0.22 -18.54
C PHE A 100 1.93 0.31 -17.61
N LEU A 101 2.04 -0.22 -16.39
CA LEU A 101 0.98 -0.18 -15.37
C LEU A 101 0.62 1.26 -14.97
N GLU A 102 1.60 2.16 -14.84
CA GLU A 102 1.37 3.59 -14.59
C GLU A 102 0.47 4.20 -15.66
N ARG A 103 0.67 3.85 -16.93
CA ARG A 103 -0.17 4.34 -18.05
C ARG A 103 -1.57 3.73 -18.08
N CYS A 104 -1.77 2.62 -17.37
CA CYS A 104 -3.08 2.00 -17.19
C CYS A 104 -3.84 2.57 -15.99
N ALA A 105 -3.16 3.26 -15.07
CA ALA A 105 -3.76 3.88 -13.90
C ALA A 105 -4.53 5.16 -14.29
N ASN A 106 -5.74 5.31 -13.74
CA ASN A 106 -6.57 6.51 -13.89
C ASN A 106 -6.38 7.51 -12.74
N PHE A 107 -5.42 7.24 -11.86
CA PHE A 107 -5.09 8.03 -10.68
C PHE A 107 -3.62 8.44 -10.72
N PRO A 108 -3.25 9.58 -10.10
CA PRO A 108 -1.86 10.02 -10.07
C PRO A 108 -1.03 9.13 -9.14
N ILE A 109 0.11 8.68 -9.68
CA ILE A 109 1.16 8.00 -8.90
C ILE A 109 2.30 9.00 -8.66
N VAL A 110 2.61 9.26 -7.39
CA VAL A 110 3.69 10.16 -6.97
C VAL A 110 4.87 9.37 -6.40
N ASN A 111 6.09 9.76 -6.77
CA ASN A 111 7.31 9.29 -6.14
C ASN A 111 8.47 10.27 -6.43
N ALA A 112 9.15 10.71 -5.37
CA ALA A 112 10.19 11.72 -5.43
C ALA A 112 11.61 11.16 -5.48
N ASN A 113 11.82 9.91 -5.06
CA ASN A 113 13.15 9.38 -4.84
C ASN A 113 13.55 8.21 -5.76
N LEU A 114 12.73 7.82 -6.74
CA LEU A 114 13.04 6.82 -7.78
C LEU A 114 13.42 7.51 -9.10
N TYR A 115 14.64 7.28 -9.58
CA TYR A 115 15.22 8.06 -10.69
C TYR A 115 16.15 7.25 -11.60
N ILE A 116 16.46 7.83 -12.76
CA ILE A 116 17.43 7.29 -13.72
C ILE A 116 18.83 7.81 -13.37
N LYS A 117 19.76 6.92 -12.96
CA LYS A 117 21.11 7.30 -12.46
C LYS A 117 21.89 8.23 -13.40
N PRO A 118 22.00 7.95 -14.72
CA PRO A 118 22.80 8.81 -15.60
C PRO A 118 22.31 10.25 -15.75
N THR A 119 21.01 10.49 -15.55
CA THR A 119 20.39 11.81 -15.82
C THR A 119 19.79 12.45 -14.58
N GLU A 120 19.79 11.76 -13.44
CA GLU A 120 19.15 12.17 -12.19
C GLU A 120 17.69 12.61 -12.38
N THR A 121 17.03 12.01 -13.37
CA THR A 121 15.65 12.34 -13.72
C THR A 121 14.70 11.41 -13.00
N ASN A 122 13.76 11.99 -12.25
CA ASN A 122 12.72 11.22 -11.57
C ASN A 122 11.88 10.44 -12.57
N LEU A 123 11.61 9.17 -12.25
CA LEU A 123 10.80 8.27 -13.07
C LEU A 123 9.31 8.58 -12.98
N PHE A 124 8.89 9.18 -11.87
CA PHE A 124 7.51 9.58 -11.59
C PHE A 124 7.47 11.06 -11.24
N LYS A 125 6.25 11.63 -11.16
CA LYS A 125 6.10 12.96 -10.61
C LYS A 125 6.45 12.93 -9.11
N PRO A 126 7.34 13.79 -8.62
CA PRO A 126 7.74 13.78 -7.22
C PRO A 126 6.59 14.11 -6.25
N TYR A 127 5.64 14.93 -6.72
CA TYR A 127 4.53 15.42 -5.92
C TYR A 127 3.27 15.58 -6.77
N HIS A 128 2.13 15.77 -6.10
CA HIS A 128 0.86 16.17 -6.68
C HIS A 128 0.18 17.21 -5.80
N ILE A 129 -0.25 18.34 -6.37
CA ILE A 129 -1.06 19.33 -5.66
C ILE A 129 -2.51 19.12 -6.09
N LEU A 130 -3.37 18.78 -5.13
CA LEU A 130 -4.79 18.59 -5.32
C LEU A 130 -5.54 19.74 -4.66
N GLU A 131 -6.53 20.31 -5.34
CA GLU A 131 -7.45 21.28 -4.75
C GLU A 131 -8.84 20.67 -4.64
N ILE A 132 -9.40 20.63 -3.44
CA ILE A 132 -10.74 20.12 -3.17
C ILE A 132 -11.47 21.03 -2.19
N ASP A 133 -12.65 21.50 -2.58
CA ASP A 133 -13.46 22.45 -1.78
C ASP A 133 -12.66 23.69 -1.28
N GLY A 134 -11.73 24.16 -2.11
CA GLY A 134 -10.84 25.30 -1.80
C GLY A 134 -9.67 24.98 -0.86
N ILE A 135 -9.46 23.71 -0.50
CA ILE A 135 -8.30 23.22 0.26
C ILE A 135 -7.25 22.72 -0.73
N ARG A 136 -6.05 23.30 -0.74
CA ARG A 136 -4.90 22.85 -1.53
C ARG A 136 -3.99 21.95 -0.71
N ILE A 137 -3.79 20.74 -1.21
CA ILE A 137 -3.06 19.68 -0.51
C ILE A 137 -1.87 19.27 -1.35
N LEU A 138 -0.67 19.30 -0.77
CA LEU A 138 0.55 18.81 -1.40
C LEU A 138 0.81 17.38 -0.97
N PHE A 139 0.78 16.45 -1.93
CA PHE A 139 1.17 15.06 -1.73
C PHE A 139 2.58 14.82 -2.25
N ILE A 140 3.44 14.17 -1.46
CA ILE A 140 4.81 13.78 -1.86
C ILE A 140 4.98 12.28 -1.63
N GLY A 141 5.49 11.56 -2.64
CA GLY A 141 5.70 10.11 -2.57
C GLY A 141 7.14 9.74 -2.22
N ILE A 142 7.36 8.82 -1.28
CA ILE A 142 8.71 8.30 -0.94
C ILE A 142 8.68 6.77 -0.85
N ILE A 143 9.69 6.10 -1.43
CA ILE A 143 9.82 4.63 -1.41
C ILE A 143 11.12 4.15 -0.76
N THR A 144 11.10 2.96 -0.15
CA THR A 144 12.24 2.29 0.52
C THR A 144 13.43 1.98 -0.40
N GLU A 145 14.61 1.74 0.17
CA GLU A 145 15.81 1.30 -0.57
C GLU A 145 15.75 -0.10 -1.10
N GLU A 146 14.89 -0.91 -0.52
CA GLU A 146 14.78 -2.31 -0.92
C GLU A 146 14.45 -2.45 -2.42
N VAL A 147 13.87 -1.42 -3.03
CA VAL A 147 13.66 -1.32 -4.48
C VAL A 147 14.95 -1.44 -5.29
N ILE A 148 16.08 -0.95 -4.78
CA ILE A 148 17.39 -1.06 -5.43
C ILE A 148 17.80 -2.53 -5.49
N ALA A 149 17.51 -3.30 -4.43
CA ALA A 149 17.80 -4.73 -4.40
C ALA A 149 16.96 -5.51 -5.41
N LYS A 150 15.68 -5.14 -5.59
CA LYS A 150 14.80 -5.73 -6.62
C LYS A 150 15.17 -5.29 -8.04
N SER A 151 15.68 -4.07 -8.20
CA SER A 151 16.14 -3.51 -9.47
C SER A 151 17.59 -3.91 -9.82
N LYS A 152 18.19 -4.91 -9.15
CA LYS A 152 19.58 -5.35 -9.41
C LYS A 152 19.80 -5.86 -10.85
N SER A 153 18.75 -6.31 -11.52
CA SER A 153 18.77 -6.66 -12.95
C SER A 153 18.73 -5.43 -13.87
N GLU A 154 18.49 -4.24 -13.34
CA GLU A 154 18.30 -2.97 -14.06
C GLU A 154 19.29 -1.90 -13.55
N PRO A 155 20.58 -1.97 -13.91
CA PRO A 155 21.66 -1.20 -13.28
C PRO A 155 21.54 0.32 -13.45
N LEU A 156 20.68 0.79 -14.36
CA LEU A 156 20.46 2.19 -14.70
C LEU A 156 19.52 2.91 -13.71
N ILE A 157 18.78 2.17 -12.89
CA ILE A 157 17.84 2.74 -11.91
C ILE A 157 18.59 3.00 -10.61
N GLY A 158 18.31 4.16 -10.04
CA GLY A 158 18.73 4.55 -8.70
C GLY A 158 17.53 4.91 -7.88
N SER A 159 17.72 4.84 -6.58
CA SER A 159 16.85 5.52 -5.63
C SER A 159 17.76 6.16 -4.59
N PHE A 160 17.35 7.28 -4.01
CA PHE A 160 18.10 7.98 -2.97
C PHE A 160 17.60 7.47 -1.63
N ILE A 161 18.42 6.74 -0.89
CA ILE A 161 17.97 6.20 0.38
C ILE A 161 19.12 6.07 1.37
N CYS A 162 19.45 7.20 1.95
CA CYS A 162 19.36 7.21 3.40
C CYS A 162 18.18 8.11 3.79
N ILE A 163 17.70 7.97 5.02
CA ILE A 163 16.56 8.74 5.50
C ILE A 163 16.82 10.26 5.43
N GLU A 164 18.08 10.66 5.53
CA GLU A 164 18.56 12.04 5.37
C GLU A 164 18.50 12.55 3.92
N GLU A 165 18.56 11.67 2.93
CA GLU A 165 18.30 12.02 1.52
C GLU A 165 16.81 12.27 1.29
N ALA A 166 15.96 11.40 1.83
CA ALA A 166 14.51 11.56 1.74
C ALA A 166 14.05 12.88 2.41
N ALA A 167 14.58 13.19 3.60
CA ALA A 167 14.31 14.45 4.29
C ALA A 167 14.69 15.67 3.43
N ARG A 168 15.89 15.66 2.82
CA ARG A 168 16.35 16.74 1.93
C ARG A 168 15.48 16.91 0.69
N GLU A 169 14.99 15.82 0.10
CA GLU A 169 14.11 15.88 -1.06
C GLU A 169 12.74 16.46 -0.70
N VAL A 170 12.16 16.02 0.42
CA VAL A 170 10.91 16.60 0.94
C VAL A 170 11.07 18.09 1.22
N GLU A 171 12.16 18.49 1.90
CA GLU A 171 12.50 19.89 2.14
C GLU A 171 12.61 20.68 0.83
N TYR A 172 13.28 20.14 -0.18
CA TYR A 172 13.46 20.78 -1.49
C TYR A 172 12.12 21.01 -2.20
N ILE A 173 11.25 20.01 -2.22
CA ILE A 173 9.92 20.10 -2.83
C ILE A 173 9.09 21.14 -2.10
N CYS A 174 8.96 21.05 -0.79
CA CYS A 174 8.14 21.99 -0.01
C CYS A 174 8.63 23.44 -0.18
N ASN A 175 9.95 23.66 -0.13
CA ASN A 175 10.53 24.99 -0.37
C ASN A 175 10.27 25.52 -1.79
N SER A 176 10.14 24.63 -2.77
CA SER A 176 9.81 25.01 -4.15
C SER A 176 8.35 25.45 -4.30
N TYR A 177 7.48 25.08 -3.36
CA TYR A 177 6.06 25.44 -3.33
C TYR A 177 5.69 26.41 -2.21
N LYS A 178 6.65 26.97 -1.47
CA LYS A 178 6.38 27.91 -0.36
C LYS A 178 5.62 29.19 -0.76
N ASP A 179 5.71 29.59 -2.03
CA ASP A 179 5.00 30.76 -2.57
C ASP A 179 3.59 30.38 -3.05
N ILE A 180 3.27 29.09 -3.08
CA ILE A 180 1.92 28.57 -3.22
C ILE A 180 1.38 28.35 -1.81
N ASP A 181 0.17 28.84 -1.59
CA ASP A 181 -0.50 28.75 -0.30
C ASP A 181 -1.11 27.34 -0.13
N ILE A 182 -0.24 26.37 0.17
CA ILE A 182 -0.61 24.98 0.45
C ILE A 182 -1.15 24.91 1.87
N ASP A 183 -2.36 24.37 2.03
CA ASP A 183 -3.11 24.34 3.30
C ASP A 183 -2.81 23.09 4.13
N LEU A 184 -2.35 22.01 3.49
CA LEU A 184 -2.00 20.73 4.10
C LEU A 184 -0.90 20.03 3.29
N THR A 185 0.15 19.54 3.95
CA THR A 185 1.19 18.72 3.29
C THR A 185 1.16 17.28 3.81
N VAL A 186 0.97 16.32 2.91
CA VAL A 186 0.87 14.90 3.20
C VAL A 186 1.98 14.12 2.50
N LEU A 187 2.77 13.37 3.26
CA LEU A 187 3.72 12.41 2.71
C LEU A 187 3.05 11.05 2.59
N LEU A 188 3.05 10.49 1.38
CA LEU A 188 2.69 9.10 1.12
C LEU A 188 3.98 8.29 1.04
N THR A 189 4.27 7.51 2.08
CA THR A 189 5.56 6.84 2.23
C THR A 189 5.41 5.33 2.19
N HIS A 190 6.44 4.65 1.70
CA HIS A 190 6.55 3.21 1.73
C HIS A 190 7.96 2.81 2.18
N ILE A 191 8.31 3.26 3.39
CA ILE A 191 9.66 3.11 4.00
C ILE A 191 9.64 2.34 5.33
N GLY A 192 8.46 2.06 5.86
CA GLY A 192 8.27 1.41 7.16
C GLY A 192 8.12 2.42 8.30
N PHE A 193 7.32 2.05 9.29
CA PHE A 193 6.88 2.93 10.38
C PHE A 193 8.04 3.52 11.19
N ASP A 194 9.07 2.74 11.52
CA ASP A 194 10.24 3.24 12.24
C ASP A 194 11.02 4.27 11.41
N GLN A 195 11.07 4.10 10.08
CA GLN A 195 11.69 5.07 9.18
C GLN A 195 10.82 6.32 9.01
N ASP A 196 9.49 6.19 9.00
CA ASP A 196 8.58 7.34 9.01
C ASP A 196 8.78 8.22 10.25
N LEU A 197 8.99 7.61 11.43
CA LEU A 197 9.34 8.34 12.66
C LEU A 197 10.68 9.08 12.53
N LEU A 198 11.69 8.43 11.96
CA LEU A 198 13.00 9.05 11.73
C LEU A 198 12.91 10.20 10.70
N LEU A 199 12.15 10.01 9.62
CA LEU A 199 11.91 11.05 8.61
C LEU A 199 11.25 12.27 9.27
N ALA A 200 10.16 12.06 10.01
CA ALA A 200 9.46 13.13 10.72
C ALA A 200 10.38 13.88 11.69
N GLN A 201 11.29 13.17 12.37
CA GLN A 201 12.27 13.77 13.26
C GLN A 201 13.29 14.66 12.54
N LEU A 202 13.67 14.31 11.31
CA LEU A 202 14.68 15.03 10.53
C LEU A 202 14.12 16.26 9.82
N LEU A 203 12.82 16.28 9.51
CA LEU A 203 12.18 17.39 8.81
C LEU A 203 12.14 18.67 9.68
N PRO A 204 12.62 19.82 9.21
CA PRO A 204 12.47 21.08 9.92
C PRO A 204 10.99 21.46 10.04
N LYS A 205 10.57 21.96 11.21
CA LYS A 205 9.16 22.34 11.45
C LYS A 205 8.68 23.42 10.49
N GLU A 206 9.58 24.30 10.03
CA GLU A 206 9.23 25.40 9.13
C GLU A 206 8.77 24.93 7.74
N ILE A 207 9.04 23.67 7.39
CA ILE A 207 8.66 23.08 6.11
C ILE A 207 7.16 22.83 6.03
N GLY A 208 6.48 22.68 7.18
CA GLY A 208 5.03 22.53 7.23
C GLY A 208 4.52 21.19 6.69
N VAL A 209 5.19 20.09 7.03
CA VAL A 209 4.63 18.74 6.85
C VAL A 209 3.65 18.48 8.00
N ASP A 210 2.45 17.99 7.69
CA ASP A 210 1.40 17.76 8.69
C ASP A 210 1.16 16.28 8.98
N LEU A 211 1.24 15.45 7.93
CA LEU A 211 0.81 14.06 7.97
C LEU A 211 1.72 13.15 7.14
N ILE A 212 2.07 11.99 7.68
CA ILE A 212 2.68 10.87 6.98
C ILE A 212 1.70 9.70 7.01
N ILE A 213 1.34 9.22 5.82
CA ILE A 213 0.56 7.99 5.64
C ILE A 213 1.51 6.97 5.04
N GLY A 214 1.90 5.98 5.84
CA GLY A 214 2.96 5.02 5.51
C GLY A 214 2.45 3.64 5.09
N GLY A 215 3.41 2.78 4.69
CA GLY A 215 3.24 1.34 4.43
C GLY A 215 4.51 0.53 4.74
N HIS A 216 4.70 -0.63 4.11
CA HIS A 216 5.88 -1.52 4.17
C HIS A 216 5.98 -2.40 5.42
N SER A 217 5.79 -1.81 6.61
CA SER A 217 5.95 -2.53 7.89
C SER A 217 4.69 -3.26 8.38
N HIS A 218 3.58 -3.13 7.66
CA HIS A 218 2.27 -3.72 7.99
C HIS A 218 1.83 -3.39 9.43
N THR A 219 2.17 -2.20 9.92
CA THR A 219 1.90 -1.82 11.31
C THR A 219 0.44 -1.39 11.45
N ILE A 220 -0.25 -1.93 12.45
CA ILE A 220 -1.61 -1.50 12.82
C ILE A 220 -1.48 -0.61 14.05
N LEU A 221 -2.05 0.59 13.97
CA LEU A 221 -2.01 1.57 15.04
C LEU A 221 -3.41 1.78 15.62
N GLU A 222 -3.52 1.77 16.96
CA GLU A 222 -4.76 2.15 17.64
C GLU A 222 -5.03 3.65 17.55
N GLN A 223 -3.97 4.46 17.53
CA GLN A 223 -3.96 5.91 17.35
C GLN A 223 -2.75 6.31 16.50
N PRO A 224 -2.81 7.42 15.75
CA PRO A 224 -1.67 7.90 14.98
C PRO A 224 -0.52 8.23 15.94
N ALA A 225 0.71 7.88 15.54
CA ALA A 225 1.87 8.39 16.24
C ALA A 225 2.06 9.88 15.91
N GLN A 226 2.77 10.59 16.78
CA GLN A 226 3.13 11.97 16.53
C GLN A 226 4.61 12.17 16.81
N GLN A 227 5.33 12.71 15.83
CA GLN A 227 6.74 13.00 15.94
C GLN A 227 7.00 14.36 15.29
N ASN A 228 7.64 15.28 16.03
CA ASN A 228 7.95 16.61 15.52
C ASN A 228 6.72 17.39 15.00
N ASP A 229 5.59 17.26 15.71
CA ASP A 229 4.26 17.79 15.35
C ASP A 229 3.62 17.20 14.09
N ILE A 230 4.24 16.21 13.46
CA ILE A 230 3.72 15.48 12.29
C ILE A 230 2.98 14.22 12.76
N LEU A 231 1.75 14.02 12.27
CA LEU A 231 0.98 12.80 12.50
C LEU A 231 1.46 11.67 11.58
N ILE A 232 1.50 10.44 12.09
CA ILE A 232 1.99 9.27 11.34
C ILE A 232 1.01 8.12 11.51
N ALA A 233 0.51 7.57 10.40
CA ALA A 233 -0.45 6.47 10.40
C ALA A 233 -0.13 5.36 9.39
N GLN A 234 -0.53 4.14 9.75
CA GLN A 234 -0.54 2.92 8.94
C GLN A 234 -1.72 2.04 9.36
N VAL A 235 -2.24 1.20 8.46
CA VAL A 235 -3.40 0.33 8.71
C VAL A 235 -3.16 -1.13 8.35
N GLY A 236 -2.01 -1.67 8.75
CA GLY A 236 -1.73 -3.11 8.60
C GLY A 236 -1.46 -3.49 7.14
N SER A 237 -2.04 -4.59 6.68
CA SER A 237 -1.93 -5.04 5.29
C SER A 237 -3.19 -5.78 4.84
N GLY A 238 -3.31 -5.96 3.53
CA GLY A 238 -4.50 -6.50 2.88
C GLY A 238 -5.63 -5.49 2.88
N THR A 239 -6.86 -6.02 2.91
CA THR A 239 -8.08 -5.20 2.79
C THR A 239 -8.95 -5.27 4.04
N ASP A 240 -8.45 -5.86 5.12
CA ASP A 240 -9.18 -6.14 6.36
C ASP A 240 -9.55 -4.85 7.12
N GLN A 241 -8.86 -3.74 6.88
CA GLN A 241 -9.16 -2.44 7.46
C GLN A 241 -8.80 -1.26 6.53
N ILE A 242 -9.38 -0.10 6.82
CA ILE A 242 -9.09 1.18 6.19
C ILE A 242 -8.87 2.25 7.26
N GLY A 243 -7.89 3.13 7.05
CA GLY A 243 -7.65 4.28 7.89
C GLY A 243 -8.63 5.40 7.61
N ARG A 244 -9.13 6.08 8.64
CA ARG A 244 -9.97 7.28 8.49
C ARG A 244 -9.47 8.39 9.41
N PHE A 245 -9.00 9.46 8.79
CA PHE A 245 -8.83 10.76 9.42
C PHE A 245 -10.03 11.65 9.09
N ASP A 246 -10.60 12.29 10.10
CA ASP A 246 -11.45 13.48 9.92
C ASP A 246 -10.68 14.67 10.49
N LEU A 247 -10.21 15.54 9.60
CA LEU A 247 -9.32 16.65 9.90
C LEU A 247 -10.10 17.96 9.94
N GLN A 248 -9.71 18.85 10.85
CA GLN A 248 -10.04 20.26 10.81
C GLN A 248 -8.77 21.04 10.49
N ILE A 249 -8.72 21.63 9.29
CA ILE A 249 -7.57 22.37 8.77
C ILE A 249 -7.79 23.86 9.05
N ASN A 250 -6.75 24.53 9.56
CA ASN A 250 -6.75 25.97 9.72
C ASN A 250 -6.11 26.65 8.50
N MET A 251 -6.93 27.28 7.69
CA MET A 251 -6.50 27.97 6.46
C MET A 251 -5.72 29.26 6.74
N ASP A 252 -5.70 29.75 7.99
CA ASP A 252 -4.90 30.92 8.37
C ASP A 252 -3.44 30.53 8.71
N THR A 253 -3.20 29.27 9.12
CA THR A 253 -1.87 28.78 9.55
C THR A 253 -1.35 27.61 8.71
N ASN A 254 -2.15 27.13 7.75
CA ASN A 254 -1.86 26.00 6.87
C ASN A 254 -1.39 24.78 7.64
N SER A 255 -2.21 24.39 8.63
CA SER A 255 -1.89 23.27 9.51
C SER A 255 -3.15 22.59 10.04
N ILE A 256 -2.99 21.36 10.51
CA ILE A 256 -4.06 20.64 11.22
C ILE A 256 -4.34 21.34 12.56
N HIS A 257 -5.58 21.79 12.76
CA HIS A 257 -6.06 22.37 14.02
C HIS A 257 -6.54 21.29 15.00
N ASP A 258 -7.31 20.32 14.49
CA ASP A 258 -7.83 19.19 15.27
C ASP A 258 -8.07 17.99 14.34
N PHE A 259 -8.14 16.79 14.91
CA PHE A 259 -8.44 15.58 14.15
C PHE A 259 -9.12 14.49 14.98
N SER A 260 -9.87 13.63 14.31
CA SER A 260 -10.21 12.30 14.82
C SER A 260 -9.67 11.20 13.92
N TRP A 261 -9.26 10.09 14.52
CA TRP A 261 -8.70 8.94 13.84
C TRP A 261 -9.43 7.65 14.20
N GLN A 262 -9.67 6.81 13.20
CA GLN A 262 -10.19 5.46 13.38
C GLN A 262 -9.57 4.49 12.37
N THR A 263 -9.21 3.30 12.84
CA THR A 263 -8.98 2.14 11.98
C THR A 263 -10.31 1.41 11.82
N ILE A 264 -10.90 1.49 10.63
CA ILE A 264 -12.23 0.95 10.34
C ILE A 264 -12.07 -0.47 9.79
N PRO A 265 -12.59 -1.50 10.48
CA PRO A 265 -12.53 -2.86 9.97
C PRO A 265 -13.43 -3.00 8.73
N ILE A 266 -12.96 -3.63 7.67
CA ILE A 266 -13.78 -3.91 6.49
C ILE A 266 -14.46 -5.26 6.70
N ASN A 267 -15.77 -5.26 6.88
CA ASN A 267 -16.57 -6.46 7.11
C ASN A 267 -18.02 -6.28 6.66
N ASP A 268 -18.72 -7.40 6.55
CA ASP A 268 -20.11 -7.49 6.10
C ASP A 268 -21.15 -6.88 7.06
N GLN A 269 -20.76 -6.52 8.29
CA GLN A 269 -21.67 -5.93 9.27
C GLN A 269 -21.99 -4.47 8.94
N HIS A 270 -21.06 -3.73 8.32
CA HIS A 270 -21.23 -2.30 8.08
C HIS A 270 -20.66 -1.77 6.76
N CYS A 271 -19.91 -2.58 6.02
CA CYS A 271 -19.44 -2.25 4.68
C CYS A 271 -20.35 -2.93 3.64
N PRO A 272 -21.10 -2.16 2.84
CA PRO A 272 -21.89 -2.75 1.77
C PRO A 272 -20.94 -3.34 0.71
N HIS A 273 -21.40 -4.35 0.00
CA HIS A 273 -20.71 -4.84 -1.19
C HIS A 273 -20.90 -3.88 -2.37
N ASP A 274 -19.87 -3.78 -3.21
CA ASP A 274 -19.97 -3.16 -4.52
C ASP A 274 -20.27 -4.25 -5.57
N PRO A 275 -21.50 -4.29 -6.11
CA PRO A 275 -21.90 -5.35 -7.03
C PRO A 275 -21.14 -5.33 -8.35
N VAL A 276 -20.64 -4.16 -8.78
CA VAL A 276 -19.85 -4.03 -10.01
C VAL A 276 -18.45 -4.59 -9.79
N MET A 277 -17.87 -4.30 -8.62
CA MET A 277 -16.60 -4.89 -8.19
C MET A 277 -16.71 -6.41 -8.05
N ASP A 278 -17.78 -6.91 -7.41
CA ASP A 278 -18.02 -8.35 -7.26
C ASP A 278 -18.10 -9.05 -8.63
N GLU A 279 -18.79 -8.47 -9.61
CA GLU A 279 -18.88 -9.05 -10.95
C GLU A 279 -17.50 -9.15 -11.62
N LEU A 280 -16.68 -8.09 -11.54
CA LEU A 280 -15.32 -8.11 -12.08
C LEU A 280 -14.45 -9.19 -11.42
N LEU A 281 -14.45 -9.24 -10.09
CA LEU A 281 -13.64 -10.18 -9.33
C LEU A 281 -14.06 -11.63 -9.59
N ASN A 282 -15.37 -11.91 -9.67
CA ASN A 282 -15.89 -13.24 -9.99
C ASN A 282 -15.50 -13.70 -11.40
N ASN A 283 -15.43 -12.79 -12.37
CA ASN A 283 -14.95 -13.11 -13.72
C ASN A 283 -13.47 -13.52 -13.71
N TYR A 284 -12.62 -12.77 -12.99
CA TYR A 284 -11.22 -13.17 -12.81
C TYR A 284 -11.09 -14.51 -12.09
N GLN A 285 -11.86 -14.72 -11.02
CA GLN A 285 -11.83 -15.97 -10.26
C GLN A 285 -12.22 -17.17 -11.14
N ALA A 286 -13.26 -17.04 -11.97
CA ALA A 286 -13.69 -18.12 -12.87
C ALA A 286 -12.60 -18.48 -13.90
N GLU A 287 -11.89 -17.50 -14.46
CA GLU A 287 -10.76 -17.75 -15.38
C GLU A 287 -9.58 -18.43 -14.69
N ILE A 288 -9.25 -18.00 -13.46
CA ILE A 288 -8.19 -18.61 -12.65
C ILE A 288 -8.56 -20.03 -12.23
N ASP A 289 -9.78 -20.27 -11.74
CA ASP A 289 -10.24 -21.60 -11.34
C ASP A 289 -10.23 -22.59 -12.50
N GLY A 290 -10.59 -22.13 -13.71
CA GLY A 290 -10.50 -22.93 -14.93
C GLY A 290 -9.07 -23.43 -15.24
N LYS A 291 -8.03 -22.70 -14.80
CA LYS A 291 -6.62 -23.05 -15.00
C LYS A 291 -6.02 -23.80 -13.82
N TYR A 292 -6.31 -23.37 -12.59
CA TYR A 292 -5.57 -23.75 -11.40
C TYR A 292 -6.31 -24.65 -10.43
N ASN A 293 -7.63 -24.89 -10.61
CA ASN A 293 -8.41 -25.74 -9.70
C ASN A 293 -8.33 -27.25 -10.04
N THR A 294 -7.30 -27.65 -10.80
CA THR A 294 -7.07 -29.06 -11.12
C THR A 294 -6.41 -29.75 -9.93
N VAL A 295 -7.03 -30.85 -9.46
CA VAL A 295 -6.44 -31.68 -8.41
C VAL A 295 -5.18 -32.39 -8.93
N ILE A 296 -4.01 -31.97 -8.45
CA ILE A 296 -2.71 -32.53 -8.83
C ILE A 296 -2.32 -33.78 -8.01
N CYS A 297 -2.75 -33.85 -6.74
CA CYS A 297 -2.39 -34.91 -5.81
C CYS A 297 -3.44 -34.98 -4.69
N ARG A 298 -3.51 -36.12 -4.00
CA ARG A 298 -4.24 -36.28 -2.74
C ARG A 298 -3.30 -36.86 -1.70
N LEU A 299 -3.18 -36.19 -0.56
CA LEU A 299 -2.40 -36.69 0.56
C LEU A 299 -3.25 -37.66 1.38
N PRO A 300 -2.65 -38.69 1.99
CA PRO A 300 -3.40 -39.63 2.84
C PRO A 300 -3.81 -39.01 4.19
N ARG A 301 -3.23 -37.86 4.54
CA ARG A 301 -3.52 -37.07 5.73
C ARG A 301 -3.03 -35.63 5.52
N GLU A 302 -3.57 -34.72 6.32
CA GLU A 302 -3.11 -33.34 6.40
C GLU A 302 -1.67 -33.27 6.93
N LEU A 303 -0.87 -32.37 6.35
CA LEU A 303 0.50 -32.09 6.78
C LEU A 303 0.58 -30.69 7.40
N GLU A 304 1.22 -30.58 8.57
CA GLU A 304 1.26 -29.33 9.32
C GLU A 304 2.55 -28.51 9.13
N HIS A 305 2.41 -27.19 9.25
CA HIS A 305 3.44 -26.15 9.34
C HIS A 305 3.08 -25.10 10.42
N GLY A 306 2.57 -25.54 11.57
CA GLY A 306 2.08 -24.63 12.62
C GLY A 306 3.14 -23.87 13.43
N SER A 307 4.45 -24.10 13.20
CA SER A 307 5.51 -23.42 13.95
C SER A 307 6.77 -23.25 13.11
N ARG A 308 7.38 -22.06 13.21
CA ARG A 308 8.59 -21.68 12.48
C ARG A 308 9.90 -22.01 13.22
N PHE A 309 9.78 -22.49 14.46
CA PHE A 309 10.92 -22.70 15.35
C PHE A 309 11.21 -24.19 15.61
N ARG A 310 10.52 -25.07 14.88
CA ARG A 310 10.70 -26.52 14.96
C ARG A 310 10.58 -27.14 13.57
N GLU A 311 10.97 -28.39 13.48
CA GLU A 311 10.71 -29.23 12.30
C GLU A 311 9.21 -29.38 12.05
N THR A 312 8.82 -29.44 10.78
CA THR A 312 7.42 -29.54 10.35
C THR A 312 7.29 -30.50 9.19
N GLU A 313 6.13 -31.16 9.07
CA GLU A 313 5.90 -32.17 8.04
C GLU A 313 5.89 -31.56 6.64
N LEU A 314 5.32 -30.36 6.50
CA LEU A 314 5.42 -29.60 5.27
C LEU A 314 6.85 -29.14 4.98
N GLY A 315 7.60 -28.72 5.99
CA GLY A 315 9.02 -28.41 5.84
C GLY A 315 9.81 -29.58 5.26
N ASN A 316 9.56 -30.78 5.79
CA ASN A 316 10.18 -32.02 5.33
C ASN A 316 9.77 -32.35 3.89
N LEU A 317 8.48 -32.26 3.56
CA LEU A 317 7.99 -32.51 2.20
C LEU A 317 8.65 -31.59 1.17
N PHE A 318 8.75 -30.28 1.46
CA PHE A 318 9.40 -29.33 0.55
C PHE A 318 10.90 -29.61 0.41
N ALA A 319 11.58 -29.96 1.51
CA ALA A 319 12.98 -30.35 1.47
C ALA A 319 13.18 -31.61 0.61
N ASP A 320 12.34 -32.63 0.77
CA ASP A 320 12.36 -33.87 -0.01
C ASP A 320 12.09 -33.62 -1.50
N ILE A 321 11.13 -32.76 -1.84
CA ILE A 321 10.84 -32.38 -3.23
C ILE A 321 12.05 -31.74 -3.90
N LEU A 322 12.71 -30.79 -3.22
CA LEU A 322 13.89 -30.10 -3.76
C LEU A 322 15.09 -31.04 -3.83
N ASN A 323 15.27 -31.90 -2.83
CA ASN A 323 16.28 -32.95 -2.84
C ASN A 323 16.10 -33.86 -4.06
N TYR A 324 14.87 -34.34 -4.29
CA TYR A 324 14.53 -35.20 -5.41
C TYR A 324 14.73 -34.52 -6.77
N GLN A 325 14.34 -33.25 -6.91
CA GLN A 325 14.47 -32.49 -8.17
C GLN A 325 15.92 -32.13 -8.49
N LEU A 326 16.72 -31.77 -7.49
CA LEU A 326 18.06 -31.22 -7.68
C LEU A 326 19.18 -32.24 -7.45
N GLY A 327 18.89 -33.38 -6.81
CA GLY A 327 19.87 -34.42 -6.49
C GLY A 327 20.96 -33.97 -5.51
N VAL A 328 20.65 -33.01 -4.63
CA VAL A 328 21.60 -32.45 -3.66
C VAL A 328 21.60 -33.23 -2.35
N ASP A 329 22.69 -33.18 -1.57
CA ASP A 329 22.76 -33.88 -0.29
C ASP A 329 22.00 -33.18 0.85
N ILE A 330 21.93 -31.84 0.80
CA ILE A 330 21.33 -31.01 1.84
C ILE A 330 20.49 -29.91 1.20
N VAL A 331 19.24 -29.78 1.64
CA VAL A 331 18.35 -28.66 1.33
C VAL A 331 18.12 -27.86 2.61
N MET A 332 18.28 -26.54 2.53
CA MET A 332 17.92 -25.61 3.60
C MET A 332 16.87 -24.65 3.08
N LEU A 333 15.72 -24.63 3.76
CA LEU A 333 14.60 -23.74 3.47
C LEU A 333 14.35 -22.86 4.68
N ALA A 334 14.24 -21.55 4.46
CA ALA A 334 13.79 -20.66 5.52
C ALA A 334 12.33 -20.99 5.84
N SER A 335 12.00 -21.23 7.12
CA SER A 335 10.63 -21.61 7.50
C SER A 335 9.58 -20.57 7.06
N GLY A 336 9.93 -19.29 6.97
CA GLY A 336 9.03 -18.24 6.47
C GLY A 336 8.65 -18.36 5.00
N SER A 337 9.34 -19.21 4.22
CA SER A 337 8.99 -19.46 2.81
C SER A 337 7.72 -20.29 2.63
N ILE A 338 7.32 -21.06 3.64
CA ILE A 338 6.06 -21.83 3.65
C ILE A 338 4.99 -20.96 4.33
N ARG A 339 4.07 -20.42 3.51
CA ARG A 339 3.08 -19.45 3.99
C ARG A 339 1.77 -20.07 4.49
N LYS A 340 1.45 -21.30 4.11
CA LYS A 340 0.29 -22.04 4.64
C LYS A 340 0.66 -22.81 5.91
N THR A 341 -0.25 -22.81 6.87
CA THR A 341 -0.10 -23.55 8.13
C THR A 341 -0.40 -25.03 8.00
N THR A 342 -1.20 -25.44 7.01
CA THR A 342 -1.50 -26.84 6.72
C THR A 342 -1.73 -27.08 5.24
N LEU A 343 -1.57 -28.33 4.80
CA LEU A 343 -1.92 -28.81 3.46
C LEU A 343 -2.83 -30.03 3.63
N PRO A 344 -4.13 -29.91 3.27
CA PRO A 344 -5.13 -30.94 3.53
C PRO A 344 -4.98 -32.20 2.68
#